data_AF-A0A1V5U7S9-F1
#
_entry.id   AF-A0A1V5U7S9-F1
#
_cell.length_a   1.000
_cell.length_b   1.000
_cell.length_c   1.000
_cell.angle_alpha   90.00
_cell.angle_beta   90.00
_cell.angle_gamma   90.00
#
_symmetry.space_group_name_H-M   'P 1'
#
loop_
_entity.id
_entity.type
_entity.pdbx_description
1 polymer ?
#
loop_
_entity_poly.entity_id
_entity_poly.type
_entity_poly.pdbx_seq_one_letter_code
_entity_poly.pdbx_strand_id
1 'polypeptide(L)'
;MSKIEWKITEQNLSQELVSQDNRWHISRTQKGKSEPEFFLSQWDLLLTPHGSGADYRACFETFITDCDEFMKKVAAIQSEAREHLQLLLQTEEKLLHEN
;
A
#
# COMPACT_ATOMS: atom_id res chain seq x y z
N MET A 1 19.40 -29.62 -39.41
CA MET A 1 18.77 -28.36 -38.99
C MET A 1 18.53 -28.43 -37.50
N SER A 2 19.18 -27.59 -36.69
CA SER A 2 18.95 -27.55 -35.25
C SER A 2 17.58 -26.93 -34.97
N LYS A 3 16.71 -27.67 -34.26
CA LYS A 3 15.43 -27.14 -33.80
C LYS A 3 15.67 -26.14 -32.67
N ILE A 4 15.00 -24.99 -32.72
CA ILE A 4 15.00 -24.02 -31.62
C ILE A 4 14.21 -24.63 -30.46
N GLU A 5 14.86 -24.81 -29.32
CA GLU A 5 14.22 -25.23 -28.07
C GLU A 5 13.81 -24.00 -27.27
N TRP A 6 12.51 -23.85 -27.02
CA TRP A 6 11.96 -22.77 -26.22
C TRP A 6 11.83 -23.24 -24.77
N LYS A 7 12.43 -22.52 -23.84
CA LYS A 7 12.19 -22.71 -22.41
C LYS A 7 10.97 -21.88 -22.02
N ILE A 8 9.87 -22.54 -21.67
CA ILE A 8 8.72 -21.85 -21.07
C ILE A 8 9.14 -21.47 -19.65
N THR A 9 9.28 -20.17 -19.40
CA THR A 9 9.49 -19.62 -18.06
C THR A 9 8.16 -19.63 -17.30
N GLU A 10 8.20 -19.82 -15.99
CA GLU A 10 7.00 -19.76 -15.14
C GLU A 10 6.24 -18.44 -15.34
N GLN A 11 4.91 -18.52 -15.38
CA GLN A 11 4.07 -17.32 -15.46
C GLN A 11 4.19 -16.51 -14.17
N ASN A 12 4.52 -15.24 -14.32
CA ASN A 12 4.48 -14.27 -13.23
C ASN A 12 3.19 -13.46 -13.37
N LEU A 13 2.32 -13.53 -12.36
CA LEU A 13 1.14 -12.67 -12.28
C LEU A 13 1.52 -11.40 -11.52
N SER A 14 1.20 -10.24 -12.08
CA SER A 14 1.28 -8.93 -11.40
C SER A 14 -0.05 -8.21 -11.60
N GLN A 15 -0.66 -7.77 -10.51
CA GLN A 15 -1.90 -7.01 -10.51
C GLN A 15 -1.75 -5.79 -9.61
N GLU A 16 -2.23 -4.65 -10.09
CA GLU A 16 -2.29 -3.41 -9.31
C GLU A 16 -3.74 -3.07 -9.03
N LEU A 17 -4.06 -2.82 -7.76
CA LEU A 17 -5.35 -2.31 -7.32
C LEU A 17 -5.12 -0.92 -6.74
N VAL A 18 -5.85 0.06 -7.27
CA VAL A 18 -5.81 1.45 -6.81
C VAL A 18 -7.20 1.82 -6.34
N SER A 19 -7.31 2.47 -5.18
CA SER A 19 -8.60 2.99 -4.69
C SER A 19 -9.14 4.06 -5.64
N GLN A 20 -10.46 4.27 -5.64
CA GLN A 20 -11.10 5.25 -6.53
C GLN A 20 -10.60 6.69 -6.32
N ASP A 21 -10.16 7.03 -5.11
CA ASP A 21 -9.57 8.32 -4.77
C ASP A 21 -8.05 8.39 -5.05
N ASN A 22 -7.45 7.33 -5.58
CA ASN A 22 -6.03 7.18 -5.89
C ASN A 22 -5.08 7.32 -4.69
N ARG A 23 -5.56 7.04 -3.47
CA ARG A 23 -4.77 7.19 -2.24
C ARG A 23 -4.19 5.87 -1.72
N TRP A 24 -4.83 4.76 -2.04
CA TRP A 24 -4.42 3.42 -1.62
C TRP A 24 -4.02 2.59 -2.83
N HIS A 25 -2.92 1.87 -2.69
CA HIS A 25 -2.35 1.06 -3.75
C HIS A 25 -1.93 -0.30 -3.21
N ILE A 26 -2.43 -1.38 -3.82
CA ILE A 26 -2.04 -2.76 -3.55
C ILE A 26 -1.41 -3.33 -4.81
N SER A 27 -0.15 -3.74 -4.74
CA SER A 27 0.43 -4.65 -5.72
C SER A 27 0.27 -6.08 -5.23
N ARG A 28 -0.17 -6.96 -6.12
CA ARG A 28 -0.21 -8.41 -5.91
C ARG A 28 0.72 -9.06 -6.91
N THR A 29 1.69 -9.80 -6.43
CA THR A 29 2.63 -10.56 -7.28
C THR A 29 2.57 -12.05 -6.95
N GLN A 30 2.74 -12.90 -7.97
CA GLN A 30 2.77 -14.35 -7.79
C GLN A 30 3.67 -14.98 -8.84
N LYS A 31 4.59 -15.86 -8.42
CA LYS A 31 5.53 -16.56 -9.31
C LYS A 31 5.12 -18.03 -9.45
N GLY A 32 4.65 -18.42 -10.62
CA GLY A 32 4.22 -19.80 -10.88
C GLY A 32 3.09 -20.21 -9.92
N LYS A 33 3.36 -21.23 -9.09
CA LYS A 33 2.41 -21.74 -8.08
C LYS A 33 2.72 -21.27 -6.65
N SER A 34 3.60 -20.28 -6.47
CA SER A 34 3.88 -19.72 -5.15
C SER A 34 2.62 -19.11 -4.54
N GLU A 35 2.62 -18.94 -3.22
CA GLU A 35 1.63 -18.07 -2.58
C GLU A 35 1.75 -16.64 -3.15
N PRO A 36 0.63 -15.90 -3.26
CA PRO A 36 0.64 -14.51 -3.69
C PRO A 36 1.23 -13.61 -2.60
N GLU A 37 2.13 -12.72 -3.00
CA GLU A 37 2.69 -11.65 -2.18
C GLU A 37 1.93 -10.35 -2.44
N PHE A 38 1.54 -9.65 -1.37
CA PHE A 38 0.84 -8.39 -1.45
C PHE A 38 1.66 -7.27 -0.80
N PHE A 39 1.70 -6.12 -1.47
CA PHE A 39 2.31 -4.92 -0.92
C PHE A 39 1.30 -3.77 -0.97
N LEU A 40 0.91 -3.29 0.21
CA LEU A 40 0.00 -2.15 0.38
C LEU A 40 0.82 -0.89 0.67
N SER A 41 0.51 0.18 -0.04
CA SER A 41 1.05 1.51 0.21
C SER A 41 -0.06 2.55 0.20
N GLN A 42 0.12 3.60 1.00
CA GLN A 42 -0.72 4.77 1.00
C GLN A 42 0.12 5.94 0.46
N TRP A 43 -0.33 6.55 -0.63
CA TRP A 43 0.47 7.47 -1.43
C TRP A 43 0.59 8.89 -0.87
N ASP A 44 -0.30 9.33 0.04
CA ASP A 44 -0.16 10.62 0.74
C ASP A 44 1.04 10.64 1.69
N LEU A 45 1.62 9.48 1.99
CA LEU A 45 2.76 9.37 2.89
C LEU A 45 4.11 9.40 2.17
N LEU A 46 4.13 9.40 0.83
CA LEU A 46 5.37 9.50 0.06
C LEU A 46 5.87 10.95 0.07
N LEU A 47 7.13 11.17 0.47
CA LEU A 47 7.84 12.48 0.54
C LEU A 47 7.53 13.38 1.77
N THR A 48 6.90 12.85 2.82
CA THR A 48 6.56 13.59 4.06
C THR A 48 7.12 12.85 5.29
N PRO A 49 7.58 13.52 6.36
CA PRO A 49 7.65 14.96 6.55
C PRO A 49 8.86 15.64 5.88
N HIS A 50 8.73 16.93 5.59
CA HIS A 50 9.72 17.77 4.96
C HIS A 50 9.72 19.20 5.52
N GLY A 51 10.88 19.85 5.50
CA GLY A 51 11.07 21.23 5.95
C GLY A 51 11.38 22.15 4.78
N SER A 52 10.80 23.35 4.79
CA SER A 52 11.10 24.41 3.82
C SER A 52 11.03 25.79 4.47
N GLY A 53 11.80 26.76 3.98
CA GLY A 53 11.85 28.08 4.59
C GLY A 53 12.93 28.98 3.97
N ALA A 54 12.87 30.27 4.30
CA ALA A 54 13.82 31.27 3.81
C ALA A 54 15.21 31.14 4.45
N ASP A 55 15.31 30.43 5.59
CA ASP A 55 16.56 30.17 6.29
C ASP A 55 16.53 28.81 7.01
N TYR A 56 17.66 28.45 7.60
CA TYR A 56 17.85 27.18 8.31
C TYR A 56 16.83 26.99 9.43
N ARG A 57 16.56 28.02 10.23
CA ARG A 57 15.62 27.93 11.35
C ARG A 57 14.21 27.66 10.84
N ALA A 58 13.77 28.40 9.81
CA ALA A 58 12.46 28.23 9.20
C ALA A 58 12.27 26.81 8.64
N CYS A 59 13.30 26.21 8.01
CA CYS A 59 13.23 24.83 7.55
C CYS A 59 12.99 23.82 8.68
N PHE A 60 13.61 24.01 9.85
CA PHE A 60 13.37 23.13 11.00
C PHE A 60 12.00 23.36 11.63
N GLU A 61 11.55 24.61 11.77
CA GLU A 61 10.22 24.93 12.31
C GLU A 61 9.12 24.33 11.44
N THR A 62 9.23 24.41 10.12
CA THR A 62 8.26 23.81 9.20
C THR A 62 8.38 22.29 9.15
N PHE A 63 9.58 21.72 9.21
CA PHE A 63 9.76 20.26 9.32
C PHE A 63 9.10 19.69 10.58
N ILE A 64 9.26 20.35 11.73
CA ILE A 64 8.64 19.90 12.99
C ILE A 64 7.12 19.98 12.88
N THR A 65 6.60 21.09 12.34
CA THR A 65 5.16 21.24 12.10
C THR A 65 4.63 20.14 11.16
N ASP A 66 5.36 19.86 10.08
CA ASP A 66 4.99 18.82 9.12
C ASP A 66 5.10 17.41 9.71
N CYS A 67 6.05 17.15 10.62
CA CYS A 67 6.10 15.92 11.42
C CYS A 67 4.81 15.72 12.22
N ASP A 68 4.35 16.76 12.92
CA ASP A 68 3.14 16.67 13.74
C ASP A 68 1.90 16.43 12.89
N GLU A 69 1.80 17.09 11.73
CA GLU A 69 0.72 16.85 10.77
C GLU A 69 0.78 15.44 10.17
N PHE A 70 1.98 14.98 9.83
CA PHE A 70 2.19 13.64 9.31
C PHE A 70 1.78 12.57 10.32
N MET A 71 2.15 12.73 11.60
CA MET A 71 1.72 11.79 12.65
C MET A 71 0.19 11.73 12.78
N LYS A 72 -0.51 12.86 12.66
CA LYS A 72 -1.98 12.88 12.65
C LYS A 72 -2.55 12.13 11.44
N LYS A 73 -1.97 12.33 10.24
CA LYS A 73 -2.36 11.60 9.02
C LYS A 73 -2.14 10.09 9.18
N VAL A 74 -0.98 9.68 9.69
CA VAL A 74 -0.68 8.27 9.97
C VAL A 74 -1.69 7.66 10.94
N ALA A 75 -2.01 8.36 12.03
CA ALA A 75 -3.00 7.88 12.99
C ALA A 75 -4.40 7.72 12.37
N ALA A 76 -4.84 8.68 11.55
CA ALA A 76 -6.12 8.61 10.84
C ALA A 76 -6.17 7.43 9.86
N ILE A 77 -5.16 7.30 8.99
CA ILE A 77 -5.02 6.20 8.03
C ILE A 77 -4.97 4.85 8.74
N GLN A 78 -4.29 4.76 9.88
CA GLN A 78 -4.27 3.55 10.69
C GLN A 78 -5.68 3.21 11.23
N SER A 79 -6.45 4.20 11.68
CA SER A 79 -7.85 3.98 12.12
C SER A 79 -8.70 3.45 10.97
N GLU A 80 -8.65 4.09 9.80
CA GLU A 80 -9.37 3.67 8.59
C GLU A 80 -9.03 2.21 8.21
N ALA A 81 -7.74 1.86 8.22
CA ALA A 81 -7.30 0.50 7.92
C ALA A 81 -7.82 -0.52 8.95
N ARG A 82 -7.87 -0.17 10.24
CA ARG A 82 -8.40 -1.04 11.30
C ARG A 82 -9.90 -1.25 11.15
N GLU A 83 -10.65 -0.19 10.90
CA GLU A 83 -12.10 -0.25 10.67
C GLU A 83 -12.42 -1.12 9.45
N HIS A 84 -11.65 -0.97 8.37
CA HIS A 84 -11.82 -1.79 7.18
C HIS A 84 -11.50 -3.27 7.44
N LEU A 85 -10.40 -3.57 8.16
CA LEU A 85 -10.07 -4.94 8.53
C LEU A 85 -11.18 -5.59 9.37
N GLN A 86 -11.75 -4.84 10.32
CA GLN A 86 -12.85 -5.34 11.14
C GLN A 86 -14.09 -5.66 10.29
N LEU A 87 -14.41 -4.82 9.30
CA LEU A 87 -15.50 -5.09 8.36
C LEU A 87 -15.26 -6.36 7.53
N LEU A 88 -14.02 -6.57 7.06
CA LEU A 88 -13.66 -7.78 6.30
C LEU A 88 -13.86 -9.04 7.13
N LEU A 89 -13.36 -9.06 8.38
CA LEU A 89 -13.51 -10.19 9.29
C LEU A 89 -14.98 -10.50 9.61
N GLN A 90 -15.79 -9.46 9.87
CA GLN A 90 -17.24 -9.63 10.10
C GLN A 90 -17.97 -10.18 8.87
N THR A 91 -17.53 -9.77 7.67
CA THR A 91 -18.12 -10.25 6.42
C THR A 91 -17.77 -11.72 6.18
N GLU A 92 -16.52 -12.10 6.43
CA GLU A 92 -16.07 -13.50 6.36
C GLU A 92 -16.85 -14.40 7.32
N GLU A 93 -17.02 -13.99 8.59
CA GLU A 93 -17.81 -14.72 9.57
C GLU A 93 -19.26 -14.94 9.11
N LYS A 94 -19.91 -13.92 8.53
CA LYS A 94 -21.28 -14.04 7.99
C LYS A 94 -21.35 -15.04 6.84
N LEU A 95 -20.40 -14.98 5.91
CA LEU A 95 -20.35 -15.90 4.76
C LEU A 95 -20.12 -17.36 5.18
N LEU A 96 -19.42 -17.59 6.30
CA LEU A 96 -19.24 -18.92 6.88
C LEU A 96 -20.50 -19.45 7.59
N HIS A 97 -21.37 -18.57 8.10
CA HIS A 97 -22.62 -18.94 8.77
C HIS A 97 -23.83 -19.08 7.84
N GLU A 98 -23.72 -18.62 6.59
CA GLU A 98 -24.76 -18.75 5.55
C GLU A 98 -24.59 -19.99 4.64
N ASN A 99 -23.52 -20.78 4.83
CA ASN A 99 -23.27 -22.06 4.16
C ASN A 99 -23.47 -23.26 5.11
#